data_AF-A0A7H4N4T6-F1
#
_entry.id   AF-A0A7H4N4T6-F1
#
_cell.length_a   1.000
_cell.length_b   1.000
_cell.length_c   1.000
_cell.angle_alpha   90.00
_cell.angle_beta   90.00
_cell.angle_gamma   90.00
#
_symmetry.space_group_name_H-M   'P 1'
#
loop_
_entity.id
_entity.type
_entity.pdbx_description
1 polymer ?
#
loop_
_entity_poly.entity_id
_entity_poly.type
_entity_poly.pdbx_seq_one_letter_code
_entity_poly.pdbx_strand_id
1 'polypeptide(L)'
;MQDRNRSEPEECRLQQELSNKADFLTVHGLWPSLPKSIAARGVDERRWMRFGCATRPVPNMPEAKAGQKCRAAETGLSLEMANKLNGVMPGSGGNSCLERYEYAKHGVCFGFDPDNYFGTMVRLNGEIKQSHLGAFLARHYGQTVSRDDFNAAVAEAYGKQNVRAFKLTCNGNPAYLTEMQISIKAAAINAPLSADSFLPQPHPGNCGKQFLLDKAG
;
A
#
# COMPACT_ATOMS: atom_id res chain seq x y z
N MET A 1 5.08 9.81 -8.97
CA MET A 1 5.31 11.08 -9.69
C MET A 1 5.38 12.17 -8.64
N GLN A 2 6.58 12.64 -8.31
CA GLN A 2 6.72 13.94 -7.64
C GLN A 2 6.35 15.00 -8.67
N ASP A 3 5.20 15.64 -8.49
CA ASP A 3 4.88 16.88 -9.22
C ASP A 3 5.92 17.91 -8.79
N ARG A 4 6.79 18.33 -9.73
CA ARG A 4 7.96 19.21 -9.50
C ARG A 4 7.62 20.63 -8.98
N ASN A 5 6.36 20.92 -8.67
CA ASN A 5 5.86 22.23 -8.21
C ASN A 5 4.98 22.14 -6.95
N ARG A 6 4.93 21.00 -6.26
CA ARG A 6 4.23 20.88 -4.98
C ARG A 6 5.23 21.00 -3.83
N SER A 7 4.89 21.84 -2.86
CA SER A 7 5.53 21.82 -1.55
C SER A 7 5.53 20.40 -1.02
N GLU A 8 6.64 20.03 -0.36
CA GLU A 8 6.74 18.75 0.33
C GLU A 8 5.53 18.52 1.24
N PRO A 9 4.87 17.35 1.17
CA PRO A 9 3.74 17.04 2.04
C PRO A 9 4.11 17.16 3.51
N GLU A 10 3.13 17.52 4.34
CA GLU A 10 3.32 17.69 5.78
C GLU A 10 3.87 16.42 6.43
N GLU A 11 3.39 15.25 6.01
CA GLU A 11 3.86 13.96 6.50
C GLU A 11 5.35 13.69 6.23
N CYS A 12 5.94 14.29 5.20
CA CYS A 12 7.37 14.19 4.90
C CYS A 12 8.15 15.24 5.70
N ARG A 13 7.69 16.49 5.72
CA ARG A 13 8.31 17.59 6.50
C ARG A 13 8.40 17.29 8.00
N LEU A 14 7.41 16.59 8.54
CA LEU A 14 7.32 16.23 9.95
C LEU A 14 7.91 14.85 10.25
N GLN A 15 8.42 14.13 9.23
CA GLN A 15 9.02 12.82 9.44
C GLN A 15 10.24 12.95 10.34
N GLN A 16 10.30 12.11 11.37
CA GLN A 16 11.41 12.02 12.30
C GLN A 16 12.00 10.61 12.27
N GLU A 17 13.22 10.49 12.77
CA GLU A 17 13.85 9.20 12.98
C GLU A 17 13.07 8.37 14.01
N LEU A 18 12.66 7.16 13.65
CA LEU A 18 11.92 6.26 14.53
C LEU A 18 12.86 5.25 15.21
N SER A 19 12.59 4.88 16.46
CA SER A 19 13.40 3.87 17.17
C SER A 19 13.34 2.50 16.49
N ASN A 20 12.13 2.07 16.12
CA ASN A 20 11.90 0.87 15.33
C ASN A 20 11.82 1.22 13.84
N LYS A 21 12.85 0.80 13.09
CA LYS A 21 12.96 1.12 11.64
C LYS A 21 11.89 0.45 10.79
N ALA A 22 11.25 -0.63 11.27
CA ALA A 22 10.13 -1.24 10.57
C ALA A 22 8.91 -0.31 10.49
N ASP A 23 8.79 0.69 11.37
CA ASP A 23 7.66 1.63 11.38
C ASP A 23 7.69 2.64 10.24
N PHE A 24 8.79 2.73 9.49
CA PHE A 24 8.82 3.42 8.19
C PHE A 24 8.05 2.66 7.10
N LEU A 25 7.70 1.38 7.32
CA LEU A 25 6.73 0.68 6.49
C LEU A 25 5.30 1.10 6.86
N THR A 26 4.77 1.99 6.05
CA THR A 26 3.45 2.61 6.24
C THR A 26 2.42 2.04 5.27
N VAL A 27 1.15 2.20 5.62
CA VAL A 27 0.01 1.86 4.76
C VAL A 27 -0.16 2.95 3.71
N HIS A 28 -0.18 2.55 2.44
CA HIS A 28 -0.71 3.37 1.35
C HIS A 28 -2.18 3.07 1.12
N GLY A 29 -2.54 1.80 0.87
CA GLY A 29 -3.93 1.39 0.65
C GLY A 29 -4.09 -0.12 0.50
N LEU A 30 -5.34 -0.56 0.36
CA LEU A 30 -5.73 -1.95 0.08
C LEU A 30 -6.63 -1.96 -1.15
N TRP A 31 -6.12 -2.46 -2.27
CA TRP A 31 -6.79 -2.28 -3.56
C TRP A 31 -7.38 -3.59 -4.07
N PRO A 32 -8.72 -3.74 -4.10
CA PRO A 32 -9.35 -4.88 -4.75
C PRO A 32 -8.90 -4.99 -6.22
N SER A 33 -8.55 -6.20 -6.66
CA SER A 33 -8.29 -6.49 -8.08
C SER A 33 -9.57 -6.32 -8.90
N LEU A 34 -9.46 -6.21 -10.23
CA LEU A 34 -10.60 -6.00 -11.13
C LEU A 34 -11.70 -7.06 -10.91
N PRO A 35 -12.90 -6.67 -10.45
CA PRO A 35 -14.01 -7.60 -10.29
C PRO A 35 -14.48 -8.16 -11.63
N LYS A 36 -14.80 -9.46 -11.68
CA LYS A 36 -15.29 -10.12 -12.91
C LYS A 36 -16.54 -9.46 -13.49
N SER A 37 -17.44 -9.00 -12.63
CA SER A 37 -18.66 -8.27 -13.02
C SER A 37 -18.37 -6.94 -13.72
N ILE A 38 -17.29 -6.27 -13.33
CA ILE A 38 -16.83 -5.01 -13.95
C ILE A 38 -16.05 -5.31 -15.24
N ALA A 39 -15.20 -6.34 -15.24
CA ALA A 39 -14.48 -6.80 -16.43
C ALA A 39 -15.45 -7.18 -17.57
N ALA A 40 -16.54 -7.86 -17.24
CA ALA A 40 -17.61 -8.23 -18.18
C ALA A 40 -18.28 -7.03 -18.86
N ARG A 41 -18.05 -5.80 -18.37
CA ARG A 41 -18.54 -4.55 -18.95
C ARG A 41 -17.48 -3.80 -19.78
N GLY A 42 -16.39 -4.47 -20.16
CA GLY A 42 -15.35 -3.93 -21.04
C GLY A 42 -14.31 -3.06 -20.32
N VAL A 43 -14.17 -3.24 -19.01
CA VAL A 43 -13.11 -2.60 -18.21
C VAL A 43 -11.91 -3.55 -18.16
N ASP A 44 -10.74 -3.06 -18.53
CA ASP A 44 -9.48 -3.79 -18.40
C ASP A 44 -8.73 -3.43 -17.11
N GLU A 45 -7.68 -4.20 -16.79
CA GLU A 45 -6.85 -3.97 -15.61
C GLU A 45 -6.22 -2.57 -15.60
N ARG A 46 -5.81 -2.06 -16.76
CA ARG A 46 -5.20 -0.73 -16.86
C ARG A 46 -6.18 0.36 -16.45
N ARG A 47 -7.42 0.28 -16.92
CA ARG A 47 -8.49 1.23 -16.58
C ARG A 47 -8.89 1.07 -15.12
N TRP A 48 -8.97 -0.16 -14.61
CA TRP A 48 -9.25 -0.42 -13.20
C TRP A 48 -8.17 0.15 -12.27
N MET A 49 -6.88 -0.09 -12.52
CA MET A 49 -5.79 0.50 -11.75
C MET A 49 -5.81 2.02 -11.77
N ARG A 50 -6.20 2.61 -12.91
CA ARG A 50 -6.26 4.08 -13.07
C ARG A 50 -7.42 4.69 -12.29
N PHE A 51 -8.64 4.16 -12.44
CA PHE A 51 -9.86 4.82 -11.98
C PHE A 51 -10.57 4.13 -10.80
N GLY A 52 -10.29 2.85 -10.54
CA GLY A 52 -10.96 2.07 -9.50
C GLY A 52 -12.48 2.18 -9.59
N CYS A 53 -13.12 2.53 -8.47
CA CYS A 53 -14.56 2.76 -8.35
C CYS A 53 -15.12 3.81 -9.32
N ALA A 54 -14.30 4.72 -9.84
CA ALA A 54 -14.73 5.72 -10.83
C ALA A 54 -14.66 5.24 -12.28
N THR A 55 -14.25 3.99 -12.52
CA THR A 55 -14.19 3.44 -13.88
C THR A 55 -15.58 3.39 -14.52
N ARG A 56 -15.60 3.51 -15.85
CA ARG A 56 -16.83 3.49 -16.67
C ARG A 56 -16.89 2.23 -17.53
N PRO A 57 -18.09 1.68 -17.80
CA PRO A 57 -19.41 2.27 -17.47
C PRO A 57 -19.88 2.02 -16.03
N VAL A 58 -19.27 1.07 -15.32
CA VAL A 58 -19.57 0.73 -13.93
C VAL A 58 -18.25 0.56 -13.18
N PRO A 59 -18.15 0.94 -11.89
CA PRO A 59 -19.23 1.44 -11.02
C PRO A 59 -19.59 2.92 -11.24
N ASN A 60 -18.73 3.69 -11.93
CA ASN A 60 -18.94 5.12 -12.25
C ASN A 60 -19.23 6.00 -11.02
N MET A 61 -18.57 5.70 -9.89
CA MET A 61 -18.56 6.58 -8.72
C MET A 61 -17.80 7.89 -9.03
N PRO A 62 -17.96 8.96 -8.21
CA PRO A 62 -17.17 10.17 -8.37
C PRO A 62 -15.66 9.90 -8.35
N GLU A 63 -14.93 10.49 -9.30
CA GLU A 63 -13.47 10.31 -9.40
C GLU A 63 -12.72 11.01 -8.27
N ALA A 64 -11.97 10.24 -7.48
CA ALA A 64 -11.03 10.77 -6.51
C ALA A 64 -9.74 11.23 -7.22
N LYS A 65 -9.30 12.46 -6.94
CA LYS A 65 -8.10 13.05 -7.55
C LYS A 65 -6.98 13.21 -6.53
N ALA A 66 -5.79 12.68 -6.82
CA ALA A 66 -4.61 12.81 -5.95
C ALA A 66 -4.19 14.28 -5.70
N GLY A 67 -4.55 15.18 -6.62
CA GLY A 67 -4.39 16.62 -6.47
C GLY A 67 -5.30 17.26 -5.41
N GLN A 68 -6.41 16.61 -5.07
CA GLN A 68 -7.53 17.20 -4.33
C GLN A 68 -8.15 16.14 -3.39
N LYS A 69 -7.31 15.39 -2.68
CA LYS A 69 -7.73 14.23 -1.87
C LYS A 69 -8.86 14.56 -0.90
N CYS A 70 -8.77 15.71 -0.21
CA CYS A 70 -9.80 16.18 0.73
C CYS A 70 -11.16 16.55 0.10
N ARG A 71 -11.26 16.64 -1.24
CA ARG A 71 -12.56 16.80 -1.93
C ARG A 71 -13.34 15.50 -2.05
N ALA A 72 -12.70 14.35 -1.85
CA ALA A 72 -13.42 13.10 -1.70
C ALA A 72 -14.25 13.14 -0.41
N ALA A 73 -15.37 12.42 -0.40
CA ALA A 73 -16.27 12.36 0.74
C ALA A 73 -15.54 11.86 2.00
N GLU A 74 -16.02 12.30 3.15
CA GLU A 74 -15.62 11.71 4.42
C GLU A 74 -15.96 10.22 4.44
N THR A 75 -15.03 9.44 4.97
CA THR A 75 -15.17 7.98 4.98
C THR A 75 -16.23 7.51 5.98
N GLY A 76 -16.46 8.27 7.05
CA GLY A 76 -17.27 7.84 8.20
C GLY A 76 -16.49 6.99 9.21
N LEU A 77 -15.16 6.96 9.10
CA LEU A 77 -14.26 6.27 10.02
C LEU A 77 -14.46 6.74 11.47
N SER A 78 -14.56 5.80 12.42
CA SER A 78 -14.65 6.16 13.84
C SER A 78 -13.38 6.87 14.31
N LEU A 79 -13.50 7.69 15.36
CA LEU A 79 -12.34 8.39 15.93
C LEU A 79 -11.27 7.41 16.45
N GLU A 80 -11.69 6.27 17.00
CA GLU A 80 -10.77 5.23 17.44
C GLU A 80 -9.97 4.65 16.26
N MET A 81 -10.66 4.32 15.17
CA MET A 81 -10.00 3.76 14.00
C MET A 81 -9.15 4.81 13.27
N ALA A 82 -9.57 6.07 13.24
CA ALA A 82 -8.78 7.17 12.72
C ALA A 82 -7.45 7.33 13.47
N ASN A 83 -7.47 7.24 14.81
CA ASN A 83 -6.25 7.31 15.62
C ASN A 83 -5.28 6.17 15.33
N LYS A 84 -5.79 4.93 15.20
CA LYS A 84 -5.00 3.76 14.83
C LYS A 84 -4.44 3.88 13.41
N LEU A 85 -5.23 4.36 12.45
CA LEU A 85 -4.81 4.56 11.06
C LEU A 85 -3.70 5.61 10.96
N ASN A 86 -3.82 6.74 11.67
CA ASN A 86 -2.80 7.80 11.69
C ASN A 86 -1.43 7.30 12.17
N GLY A 87 -1.38 6.28 13.03
CA GLY A 87 -0.14 5.67 13.49
C GLY A 87 0.62 4.86 12.43
N VAL A 88 -0.04 4.50 11.32
CA VAL A 88 0.58 3.70 10.24
C VAL A 88 0.35 4.26 8.84
N MET A 89 -0.47 5.30 8.68
CA MET A 89 -0.72 6.02 7.43
C MET A 89 -0.53 7.52 7.71
N PRO A 90 0.70 8.05 7.61
CA PRO A 90 0.99 9.44 7.96
C PRO A 90 0.20 10.49 7.17
N GLY A 91 -0.26 10.16 5.96
CA GLY A 91 -1.09 11.04 5.13
C GLY A 91 -2.60 10.98 5.44
N SER A 92 -3.02 10.22 6.47
CA SER A 92 -4.42 10.13 6.90
C SER A 92 -4.86 11.39 7.65
N GLY A 93 -6.04 11.90 7.33
CA GLY A 93 -6.62 13.10 7.94
C GLY A 93 -5.85 14.38 7.61
N GLY A 94 -5.93 15.35 8.52
CA GLY A 94 -5.31 16.66 8.36
C GLY A 94 -5.68 17.33 7.03
N ASN A 95 -4.69 17.93 6.37
CA ASN A 95 -4.85 18.50 5.03
C ASN A 95 -4.43 17.53 3.90
N SER A 96 -4.02 16.30 4.26
CA SER A 96 -3.54 15.29 3.32
C SER A 96 -4.68 14.36 2.85
N CYS A 97 -5.60 13.97 3.75
CA CYS A 97 -6.82 13.21 3.47
C CYS A 97 -6.60 11.96 2.58
N LEU A 98 -5.47 11.26 2.75
CA LEU A 98 -5.13 10.09 1.94
C LEU A 98 -6.22 9.02 2.05
N GLU A 99 -6.75 8.79 3.25
CA GLU A 99 -7.82 7.84 3.53
C GLU A 99 -9.09 8.15 2.73
N ARG A 100 -9.46 9.43 2.54
CA ARG A 100 -10.64 9.79 1.72
C ARG A 100 -10.42 9.41 0.27
N TYR A 101 -9.24 9.70 -0.27
CA TYR A 101 -8.88 9.35 -1.65
C TYR A 101 -8.85 7.83 -1.85
N GLU A 102 -8.20 7.10 -0.93
CA GLU A 102 -8.09 5.64 -0.99
C GLU A 102 -9.46 4.98 -0.91
N TYR A 103 -10.31 5.41 0.02
CA TYR A 103 -11.65 4.84 0.15
C TYR A 103 -12.54 5.16 -1.05
N ALA A 104 -12.55 6.41 -1.54
CA ALA A 104 -13.34 6.79 -2.69
C ALA A 104 -12.91 6.06 -3.98
N LYS A 105 -11.61 5.77 -4.14
CA LYS A 105 -11.10 5.06 -5.31
C LYS A 105 -11.21 3.54 -5.20
N HIS A 106 -11.07 2.97 -4.00
CA HIS A 106 -10.86 1.53 -3.83
C HIS A 106 -11.86 0.81 -2.92
N GLY A 107 -12.63 1.52 -2.09
CA GLY A 107 -13.57 0.92 -1.14
C GLY A 107 -15.05 1.22 -1.41
N VAL A 108 -15.38 2.47 -1.77
CA VAL A 108 -16.77 2.97 -1.75
C VAL A 108 -17.73 2.19 -2.65
N CYS A 109 -17.28 1.74 -3.82
CA CYS A 109 -18.13 0.97 -4.75
C CYS A 109 -18.39 -0.47 -4.30
N PHE A 110 -17.64 -0.97 -3.32
CA PHE A 110 -17.88 -2.27 -2.70
C PHE A 110 -18.76 -2.17 -1.45
N GLY A 111 -19.07 -0.95 -0.99
CA GLY A 111 -19.84 -0.73 0.23
C GLY A 111 -19.14 -1.25 1.47
N PHE A 112 -17.80 -1.23 1.50
CA PHE A 112 -17.06 -1.69 2.67
C PHE A 112 -17.37 -0.82 3.89
N ASP A 113 -17.48 -1.45 5.04
CA ASP A 113 -17.47 -0.70 6.29
C ASP A 113 -16.09 -0.04 6.48
N PRO A 114 -16.00 1.30 6.66
CA PRO A 114 -14.73 2.01 6.76
C PRO A 114 -13.84 1.47 7.89
N ASP A 115 -14.41 1.20 9.06
CA ASP A 115 -13.66 0.71 10.22
C ASP A 115 -13.02 -0.65 9.93
N ASN A 116 -13.77 -1.58 9.35
CA ASN A 116 -13.24 -2.88 8.93
C ASN A 116 -12.21 -2.76 7.80
N TYR A 117 -12.43 -1.88 6.83
CA TYR A 117 -11.54 -1.71 5.68
C TYR A 117 -10.18 -1.16 6.11
N PHE A 118 -10.16 -0.07 6.86
CA PHE A 118 -8.91 0.52 7.36
C PHE A 118 -8.30 -0.31 8.49
N GLY A 119 -9.11 -0.91 9.36
CA GLY A 119 -8.63 -1.84 10.39
C GLY A 119 -7.90 -3.04 9.79
N THR A 120 -8.39 -3.55 8.65
CA THR A 120 -7.69 -4.60 7.89
C THR A 120 -6.33 -4.12 7.38
N MET A 121 -6.21 -2.89 6.88
CA MET A 121 -4.92 -2.34 6.46
C MET A 121 -3.94 -2.23 7.63
N VAL A 122 -4.41 -1.70 8.76
CA VAL A 122 -3.60 -1.55 9.99
C VAL A 122 -3.08 -2.91 10.45
N ARG A 123 -3.95 -3.92 10.48
CA ARG A 123 -3.59 -5.29 10.85
C ARG A 123 -2.56 -5.89 9.89
N LEU A 124 -2.82 -5.88 8.58
CA LEU A 124 -1.92 -6.46 7.58
C LEU A 124 -0.55 -5.79 7.62
N ASN A 125 -0.49 -4.47 7.78
CA ASN A 125 0.78 -3.77 7.95
C ASN A 125 1.51 -4.20 9.23
N GLY A 126 0.78 -4.35 10.34
CA GLY A 126 1.33 -4.89 11.58
C GLY A 126 1.93 -6.29 11.41
N GLU A 127 1.22 -7.19 10.74
CA GLU A 127 1.68 -8.56 10.46
C GLU A 127 2.95 -8.56 9.59
N ILE A 128 3.01 -7.74 8.54
CA ILE A 128 4.22 -7.61 7.72
C ILE A 128 5.40 -7.07 8.55
N LYS A 129 5.18 -6.00 9.33
CA LYS A 129 6.23 -5.39 10.17
C LYS A 129 6.78 -6.35 11.24
N GLN A 130 5.93 -7.24 11.77
CA GLN A 130 6.32 -8.22 12.79
C GLN A 130 6.96 -9.50 12.21
N SER A 131 6.85 -9.71 10.89
CA SER A 131 7.43 -10.87 10.21
C SER A 131 8.95 -10.75 10.00
N HIS A 132 9.58 -11.85 9.54
CA HIS A 132 10.99 -11.84 9.11
C HIS A 132 11.28 -10.78 8.05
N LEU A 133 10.29 -10.43 7.20
CA LEU A 133 10.44 -9.34 6.22
C LEU A 133 10.56 -7.98 6.90
N GLY A 134 9.72 -7.67 7.90
CA GLY A 134 9.80 -6.42 8.64
C GLY A 134 11.13 -6.30 9.41
N ALA A 135 11.59 -7.40 10.01
CA ALA A 135 12.89 -7.46 10.67
C ALA A 135 14.06 -7.24 9.68
N PHE A 136 13.97 -7.78 8.45
CA PHE A 136 14.94 -7.54 7.39
C PHE A 136 14.99 -6.06 7.01
N LEU A 137 13.85 -5.43 6.74
CA LEU A 137 13.78 -4.01 6.41
C LEU A 137 14.40 -3.15 7.51
N ALA A 138 14.11 -3.47 8.77
CA ALA A 138 14.63 -2.70 9.90
C ALA A 138 16.14 -2.86 10.08
N ARG A 139 16.66 -4.08 9.95
CA ARG A 139 18.10 -4.38 10.09
C ARG A 139 18.95 -3.72 9.01
N HIS A 140 18.40 -3.59 7.81
CA HIS A 140 19.10 -3.05 6.65
C HIS A 140 18.73 -1.59 6.35
N TYR A 141 18.11 -0.88 7.29
CA TYR A 141 17.79 0.54 7.19
C TYR A 141 19.04 1.38 6.82
N GLY A 142 18.93 2.18 5.76
CA GLY A 142 20.02 2.99 5.21
C GLY A 142 21.06 2.21 4.39
N GLN A 143 20.85 0.92 4.12
CA GLN A 143 21.78 0.06 3.39
C GLN A 143 21.25 -0.33 2.01
N THR A 144 22.17 -0.56 1.07
CA THR A 144 21.84 -1.22 -0.19
C THR A 144 21.68 -2.72 0.04
N VAL A 145 20.55 -3.28 -0.37
CA VAL A 145 20.25 -4.70 -0.30
C VAL A 145 20.10 -5.30 -1.70
N SER A 146 20.31 -6.62 -1.83
CA SER A 146 20.00 -7.32 -3.06
C SER A 146 18.53 -7.76 -3.11
N ARG A 147 17.99 -7.91 -4.33
CA ARG A 147 16.66 -8.50 -4.54
C ARG A 147 16.59 -9.94 -4.05
N ASP A 148 17.69 -10.68 -4.09
CA ASP A 148 17.75 -12.06 -3.64
C ASP A 148 17.67 -12.16 -2.11
N ASP A 149 18.35 -11.28 -1.38
CA ASP A 149 18.25 -11.21 0.09
C ASP A 149 16.83 -10.81 0.53
N PHE A 150 16.23 -9.83 -0.16
CA PHE A 150 14.83 -9.48 0.06
C PHE A 150 13.89 -10.66 -0.18
N ASN A 151 14.07 -11.37 -1.30
CA ASN A 151 13.26 -12.54 -1.64
C ASN A 151 13.45 -13.68 -0.61
N ALA A 152 14.66 -13.84 -0.06
CA ALA A 152 14.93 -14.78 1.01
C ALA A 152 14.17 -14.41 2.29
N ALA A 153 14.14 -13.13 2.67
CA ALA A 153 13.35 -12.66 3.82
C ALA A 153 11.83 -12.89 3.63
N VAL A 154 11.31 -12.69 2.42
CA VAL A 154 9.92 -13.06 2.08
C VAL A 154 9.70 -14.56 2.18
N ALA A 155 10.63 -15.37 1.65
CA ALA A 155 10.53 -16.81 1.68
C ALA A 155 10.59 -17.38 3.11
N GLU A 156 11.39 -16.78 3.98
CA GLU A 156 11.45 -17.11 5.42
C GLU A 156 10.10 -16.81 6.10
N ALA A 157 9.50 -15.66 5.81
CA ALA A 157 8.24 -15.25 6.42
C ALA A 157 7.02 -16.04 5.90
N TYR A 158 6.97 -16.31 4.59
CA TYR A 158 5.74 -16.72 3.90
C TYR A 158 5.92 -17.87 2.92
N GLY A 159 7.12 -18.45 2.79
CA GLY A 159 7.40 -19.54 1.85
C GLY A 159 7.83 -19.08 0.45
N LYS A 160 8.74 -19.85 -0.16
CA LYS A 160 9.37 -19.55 -1.47
C LYS A 160 8.37 -19.34 -2.59
N GLN A 161 7.24 -20.03 -2.55
CA GLN A 161 6.15 -19.92 -3.54
C GLN A 161 5.52 -18.51 -3.59
N ASN A 162 5.63 -17.74 -2.51
CA ASN A 162 4.95 -16.45 -2.36
C ASN A 162 5.83 -15.24 -2.69
N VAL A 163 7.11 -15.44 -2.98
CA VAL A 163 8.03 -14.35 -3.39
C VAL A 163 7.46 -13.53 -4.55
N ARG A 164 6.79 -14.19 -5.51
CA ARG A 164 6.16 -13.53 -6.66
C ARG A 164 4.90 -12.74 -6.35
N ALA A 165 4.38 -12.79 -5.12
CA ALA A 165 3.29 -11.92 -4.68
C ALA A 165 3.76 -10.49 -4.38
N PHE A 166 5.08 -10.27 -4.24
CA PHE A 166 5.68 -9.00 -3.82
C PHE A 166 6.26 -8.24 -5.02
N LYS A 167 5.68 -7.08 -5.31
CA LYS A 167 6.18 -6.11 -6.29
C LYS A 167 6.86 -4.96 -5.55
N LEU A 168 8.07 -4.61 -5.98
CA LEU A 168 8.83 -3.51 -5.38
C LEU A 168 8.93 -2.33 -6.34
N THR A 169 8.46 -1.17 -5.89
CA THR A 169 8.64 0.09 -6.61
C THR A 169 9.81 0.84 -5.99
N CYS A 170 10.75 1.24 -6.85
CA CYS A 170 11.86 2.09 -6.49
C CYS A 170 11.87 3.36 -7.33
N ASN A 171 12.57 4.37 -6.82
CA ASN A 171 12.83 5.63 -7.50
C ASN A 171 14.31 6.00 -7.43
N GLY A 172 14.73 7.04 -8.16
CA GLY A 172 16.10 7.56 -8.12
C GLY A 172 17.13 6.70 -8.86
N ASN A 173 18.37 7.20 -8.86
CA ASN A 173 19.56 6.50 -9.34
C ASN A 173 20.77 6.97 -8.50
N PRO A 174 21.29 6.16 -7.55
CA PRO A 174 20.94 4.76 -7.30
C PRO A 174 19.49 4.56 -6.84
N ALA A 175 18.91 3.41 -7.18
CA ALA A 175 17.50 3.11 -6.90
C ALA A 175 17.28 2.92 -5.39
N TYR A 176 16.24 3.55 -4.83
CA TYR A 176 15.80 3.38 -3.44
C TYR A 176 14.33 2.94 -3.37
N LEU A 177 14.00 2.09 -2.40
CA LEU A 177 12.67 1.52 -2.21
C LEU A 177 11.66 2.60 -1.81
N THR A 178 10.52 2.66 -2.51
CA THR A 178 9.42 3.58 -2.19
C THR A 178 8.11 2.89 -1.88
N GLU A 179 7.89 1.67 -2.38
CA GLU A 179 6.65 0.94 -2.13
C GLU A 179 6.82 -0.57 -2.28
N MET A 180 6.13 -1.33 -1.43
CA MET A 180 5.90 -2.76 -1.60
C MET A 180 4.41 -3.01 -1.85
N GLN A 181 4.06 -3.59 -3.00
CA GLN A 181 2.69 -4.06 -3.26
C GLN A 181 2.66 -5.59 -3.08
N ILE A 182 1.73 -6.07 -2.26
CA ILE A 182 1.61 -7.48 -1.88
C ILE A 182 0.25 -8.00 -2.35
N SER A 183 0.25 -8.97 -3.25
CA SER A 183 -0.97 -9.60 -3.75
C SER A 183 -1.48 -10.66 -2.78
N ILE A 184 -2.67 -10.42 -2.21
CA ILE A 184 -3.34 -11.27 -1.23
C ILE A 184 -4.60 -11.86 -1.87
N LYS A 185 -4.89 -13.15 -1.61
CA LYS A 185 -6.13 -13.79 -2.03
C LYS A 185 -7.30 -13.12 -1.32
N ALA A 186 -8.32 -12.70 -2.07
CA ALA A 186 -9.52 -12.06 -1.50
C ALA A 186 -10.17 -12.92 -0.40
N ALA A 187 -10.19 -14.25 -0.56
CA ALA A 187 -10.75 -15.18 0.43
C ALA A 187 -9.94 -15.27 1.75
N ALA A 188 -8.67 -14.86 1.74
CA ALA A 188 -7.80 -14.89 2.92
C ALA A 188 -7.71 -13.54 3.63
N ILE A 189 -8.39 -12.49 3.13
CA ILE A 189 -8.16 -11.10 3.57
C ILE A 189 -8.49 -10.88 5.05
N ASN A 190 -9.45 -11.64 5.60
CA ASN A 190 -9.92 -11.52 6.98
C ASN A 190 -9.21 -12.47 7.96
N ALA A 191 -8.29 -13.30 7.48
CA ALA A 191 -7.47 -14.17 8.31
C ALA A 191 -6.06 -13.55 8.51
N PRO A 192 -5.31 -13.99 9.54
CA PRO A 192 -3.88 -13.71 9.62
C PRO A 192 -3.14 -14.18 8.36
N LEU A 193 -2.12 -13.44 7.95
CA LEU A 193 -1.25 -13.80 6.85
C LEU A 193 -0.51 -15.10 7.15
N SER A 194 -0.53 -15.98 6.16
CA SER A 194 0.13 -17.28 6.18
C SER A 194 0.66 -17.60 4.79
N ALA A 195 1.39 -18.71 4.65
CA ALA A 195 1.85 -19.18 3.35
C ALA A 195 0.71 -19.43 2.33
N ASP A 196 -0.54 -19.56 2.79
CA ASP A 196 -1.70 -19.77 1.91
C ASP A 196 -2.43 -18.47 1.53
N SER A 197 -2.04 -17.33 2.11
CA SER A 197 -2.76 -16.06 1.95
C SER A 197 -2.45 -15.33 0.63
N PHE A 198 -1.34 -15.64 -0.03
CA PHE A 198 -0.81 -14.82 -1.13
C PHE A 198 -1.16 -15.34 -2.52
N LEU A 199 -1.17 -14.43 -3.49
CA LEU A 199 -1.39 -14.75 -4.91
C LEU A 199 -0.18 -14.26 -5.73
N PRO A 200 0.54 -15.15 -6.44
CA PRO A 200 1.62 -14.73 -7.33
C PRO A 200 1.13 -13.76 -8.41
N GLN A 201 1.94 -12.75 -8.74
CA GLN A 201 1.66 -11.80 -9.81
C GLN A 201 2.89 -11.61 -10.72
N PRO A 202 2.71 -11.22 -12.00
CA PRO A 202 3.78 -11.32 -12.99
C PRO A 202 4.82 -10.19 -12.93
N HIS A 203 4.58 -9.11 -12.19
CA HIS A 203 5.41 -7.91 -12.21
C HIS A 203 6.27 -7.80 -10.93
N PRO A 204 7.58 -8.09 -10.98
CA PRO A 204 8.44 -7.97 -9.80
C PRO A 204 8.67 -6.51 -9.37
N GLY A 205 8.34 -5.54 -10.23
CA GLY A 205 8.55 -4.11 -10.05
C GLY A 205 9.80 -3.60 -10.76
N ASN A 206 10.29 -2.41 -10.39
CA ASN A 206 11.37 -1.70 -11.10
C ASN A 206 12.66 -1.50 -10.30
N CYS A 207 12.78 -2.09 -9.10
CA CYS A 207 13.96 -1.94 -8.23
C CYS A 207 15.26 -2.59 -8.75
N GLY A 208 15.21 -3.41 -9.80
CA GLY A 208 16.39 -4.11 -10.31
C GLY A 208 16.95 -5.15 -9.34
N LYS A 209 18.26 -5.41 -9.41
CA LYS A 209 18.95 -6.44 -8.61
C LYS A 209 19.39 -5.96 -7.23
N GLN A 210 19.57 -4.65 -7.06
CA GLN A 210 19.99 -4.02 -5.82
C GLN A 210 19.30 -2.67 -5.68
N PHE A 211 18.97 -2.30 -4.46
CA PHE A 211 18.31 -1.03 -4.14
C PHE A 211 18.59 -0.62 -2.70
N LEU A 212 18.58 0.68 -2.44
CA LEU A 212 18.71 1.28 -1.12
C LEU A 212 17.40 1.14 -0.34
N LEU A 213 17.48 0.69 0.91
CA LEU A 213 16.43 0.92 1.90
C LEU A 213 16.66 2.32 2.49
N ASP A 214 15.90 3.29 1.98
CA ASP A 214 16.12 4.70 2.28
C ASP A 214 16.00 5.00 3.78
N LYS A 215 16.73 6.01 4.23
CA LYS A 215 16.65 6.51 5.61
C LYS A 215 15.88 7.83 5.64
N ALA A 216 15.30 8.18 6.78
CA ALA A 216 14.79 9.51 7.00
C ALA A 216 15.94 10.53 6.91
N GLY A 217 15.65 11.68 6.28
CA GLY A 217 16.59 12.78 6.10
C GLY A 217 17.24 12.83 4.73
#